data_AF-A0A7J7ZST0-F1
#
_entry.id   AF-A0A7J7ZST0-F1
#
_cell.length_a   1.000
_cell.length_b   1.000
_cell.length_c   1.000
_cell.angle_alpha   90.00
_cell.angle_beta   90.00
_cell.angle_gamma   90.00
#
_symmetry.space_group_name_H-M   'P 1'
#
loop_
_entity.id
_entity.type
_entity.pdbx_description
1 polymer ?
#
loop_
_entity_poly.entity_id
_entity_poly.type
_entity_poly.pdbx_seq_one_letter_code
_entity_poly.pdbx_strand_id
1 'polypeptide(L)'
;MWFLLYCEGTRFTEKKHRVSMEVAASKGLPPLKHHLLPRTKGFTTAVQCLRGTVAAIYDVTLNFRGNKNPSLLGILYGKKYEADMCLRRFPLEEIPQDEKEAAQWLHKLYQEKDALQETYNQKGVFPGEPFRPARRPWTLLNFLFWATVLLSPLFRFVLGVFASGSPLLILTFLGFVGAASFGVRRLIGVTEIEKGSSYGNQEFKKKE
;
A
#
# COMPACT_ATOMS: atom_id res chain seq x y z
N MET A 1 13.57 2.98 14.70
CA MET A 1 13.22 1.92 13.74
C MET A 1 11.76 2.09 13.33
N TRP A 2 11.42 1.92 12.05
CA TRP A 2 10.02 1.91 11.58
C TRP A 2 9.69 0.51 11.05
N PHE A 3 8.59 -0.07 11.50
CA PHE A 3 8.11 -1.38 11.06
C PHE A 3 6.67 -1.23 10.56
N LEU A 4 6.45 -1.47 9.27
CA LEU A 4 5.14 -1.39 8.65
C LEU A 4 4.51 -2.78 8.60
N LEU A 5 3.31 -2.91 9.16
CA LEU A 5 2.53 -4.13 9.14
C LEU A 5 1.15 -3.88 8.52
N TYR A 6 0.75 -4.75 7.59
CA TYR A 6 -0.58 -4.74 7.00
C TYR A 6 -1.33 -6.01 7.41
N CYS A 7 -2.15 -5.92 8.45
CA CYS A 7 -2.71 -7.09 9.12
C CYS A 7 -3.76 -7.84 8.29
N GLU A 8 -4.40 -7.23 7.29
CA GLU A 8 -5.29 -7.95 6.36
C GLU A 8 -4.51 -8.94 5.48
N GLY A 9 -3.23 -8.66 5.22
CA GLY A 9 -2.31 -9.51 4.47
C GLY A 9 -2.58 -9.59 2.96
N THR A 10 -3.63 -8.94 2.46
CA THR A 10 -3.94 -8.86 1.03
C THR A 10 -4.80 -7.64 0.75
N ARG A 11 -4.73 -7.12 -0.49
CA ARG A 11 -5.64 -6.09 -0.96
C ARG A 11 -7.10 -6.57 -0.88
N PHE A 12 -7.98 -5.65 -0.52
CA PHE A 12 -9.42 -5.84 -0.50
C PHE A 12 -9.95 -6.13 -1.90
N THR A 13 -10.76 -7.17 -2.02
CA THR A 13 -11.62 -7.43 -3.19
C THR A 13 -12.94 -7.99 -2.66
N GLU A 14 -14.04 -7.77 -3.39
CA GLU A 14 -15.35 -8.23 -2.93
C GLU A 14 -15.41 -9.75 -2.73
N LYS A 15 -14.72 -10.52 -3.60
CA LYS A 15 -14.58 -11.98 -3.44
C LYS A 15 -13.86 -12.35 -2.14
N LYS A 16 -12.75 -11.69 -1.82
CA LYS A 16 -11.96 -11.95 -0.59
C LYS A 16 -12.71 -11.48 0.65
N HIS A 17 -13.50 -10.42 0.53
CA HIS A 17 -14.36 -9.94 1.61
C HIS A 17 -15.41 -10.98 1.96
N ARG A 18 -16.13 -11.53 0.98
CA ARG A 18 -17.11 -12.62 1.21
C ARG A 18 -16.48 -13.81 1.95
N VAL A 19 -15.34 -14.32 1.48
CA VAL A 19 -14.61 -15.40 2.14
C VAL A 19 -14.19 -15.00 3.56
N SER A 20 -13.71 -13.76 3.75
CA SER A 20 -13.34 -13.25 5.06
C SER A 20 -14.55 -13.17 6.02
N MET A 21 -15.75 -12.88 5.52
CA MET A 21 -16.97 -12.83 6.32
C MET A 21 -17.48 -14.22 6.70
N GLU A 22 -17.34 -15.22 5.81
CA GLU A 22 -17.60 -16.63 6.14
C GLU A 22 -16.68 -17.09 7.29
N VAL A 23 -15.40 -16.72 7.22
CA VAL A 23 -14.43 -16.99 8.30
C VAL A 23 -14.82 -16.24 9.58
N ALA A 24 -15.32 -15.01 9.50
CA ALA A 24 -15.81 -14.26 10.66
C ALA A 24 -16.94 -15.02 11.37
N ALA A 25 -17.95 -15.45 10.60
CA ALA A 25 -19.09 -16.18 11.12
C ALA A 25 -18.67 -17.51 11.77
N SER A 26 -17.79 -18.29 11.13
CA SER A 26 -17.29 -19.56 11.69
C SER A 26 -16.53 -19.40 13.01
N LYS A 27 -15.93 -18.23 13.25
CA LYS A 27 -15.17 -17.91 14.47
C LYS A 27 -15.99 -17.13 15.50
N GLY A 28 -17.26 -16.84 15.22
CA GLY A 28 -18.11 -15.99 16.07
C GLY A 28 -17.62 -14.55 16.19
N LEU A 29 -16.87 -14.05 15.21
CA LEU A 29 -16.39 -12.68 15.18
C LEU A 29 -17.41 -11.75 14.52
N PRO A 30 -17.55 -10.50 14.97
CA PRO A 30 -18.41 -9.52 14.31
C PRO A 30 -18.02 -9.30 12.84
N PRO A 31 -19.00 -9.24 11.91
CA PRO A 31 -18.72 -8.95 10.51
C PRO A 31 -18.24 -7.51 10.32
N LEU A 32 -17.29 -7.31 9.40
CA LEU A 32 -16.75 -6.00 9.01
C LEU A 32 -17.26 -5.66 7.60
N LYS A 33 -17.65 -4.41 7.33
CA LYS A 33 -18.23 -4.01 6.03
C LYS A 33 -17.17 -3.59 5.01
N HIS A 34 -16.14 -2.89 5.46
CA HIS A 34 -15.17 -2.22 4.61
C HIS A 34 -13.75 -2.81 4.70
N HIS A 35 -13.50 -3.69 5.67
CA HIS A 35 -12.20 -4.32 5.88
C HIS A 35 -12.26 -5.85 5.83
N LEU A 36 -11.15 -6.48 5.48
CA LEU A 36 -10.96 -7.91 5.74
C LEU A 36 -10.65 -8.15 7.21
N LEU A 37 -10.86 -9.38 7.69
CA LEU A 37 -10.47 -9.75 9.04
C LEU A 37 -8.94 -9.66 9.18
N PRO A 38 -8.44 -9.03 10.26
CA PRO A 38 -7.01 -8.97 10.50
C PRO A 38 -6.44 -10.34 10.88
N ARG A 39 -5.23 -10.62 10.41
CA ARG A 39 -4.42 -11.75 10.83
C ARG A 39 -3.63 -11.36 12.06
N THR A 40 -3.91 -12.04 13.17
CA THR A 40 -3.39 -11.65 14.49
C THR A 40 -1.97 -12.14 14.73
N LYS A 41 -1.59 -13.34 14.27
CA LYS A 41 -0.28 -13.95 14.56
C LYS A 41 0.93 -13.06 14.26
N GLY A 42 0.94 -12.43 13.08
CA GLY A 42 2.05 -11.55 12.68
C GLY A 42 2.12 -10.29 13.54
N PHE A 43 0.96 -9.76 13.93
CA PHE A 43 0.86 -8.61 14.82
C PHE A 43 1.32 -8.95 16.25
N THR A 44 0.79 -10.03 16.83
CA THR A 44 1.12 -10.41 18.21
C THR A 44 2.61 -10.72 18.37
N THR A 45 3.18 -11.45 17.41
CA THR A 45 4.63 -11.72 17.37
C THR A 45 5.44 -10.41 17.28
N ALA A 46 5.06 -9.49 16.38
CA ALA A 46 5.76 -8.22 16.23
C ALA A 46 5.68 -7.36 17.49
N VAL A 47 4.53 -7.29 18.15
CA VAL A 47 4.36 -6.56 19.42
C VAL A 47 5.24 -7.14 20.51
N GLN A 48 5.31 -8.46 20.63
CA GLN A 48 6.16 -9.13 21.61
C GLN A 48 7.65 -8.86 21.36
N CYS A 49 8.12 -9.03 20.13
CA CYS A 49 9.54 -8.84 19.79
C CYS A 49 10.01 -7.38 19.84
N LEU A 50 9.14 -6.42 19.55
CA LEU A 50 9.50 -5.01 19.49
C LEU A 50 9.29 -4.27 20.83
N ARG A 51 8.74 -4.95 21.84
CA ARG A 51 8.53 -4.36 23.17
C ARG A 51 9.86 -3.94 23.78
N GLY A 52 9.90 -2.72 24.33
CA GLY A 52 11.13 -2.09 24.83
C GLY A 52 12.04 -1.46 23.76
N THR A 53 11.80 -1.73 22.47
CA THR A 53 12.55 -1.11 21.36
C THR A 53 11.77 0.01 20.68
N VAL A 54 10.46 -0.15 20.52
CA VAL A 54 9.58 0.86 19.91
C VAL A 54 8.64 1.47 20.95
N ALA A 55 8.38 2.77 20.82
CA ALA A 55 7.58 3.51 21.81
C ALA A 55 6.07 3.44 21.57
N ALA A 56 5.62 3.21 20.33
CA ALA A 56 4.20 3.24 20.00
C ALA A 56 3.90 2.54 18.67
N ILE A 57 2.64 2.13 18.52
CA ILE A 57 2.04 1.74 17.26
C ILE A 57 1.27 2.93 16.69
N TYR A 58 1.52 3.21 15.42
CA TYR A 58 0.76 4.20 14.67
C TYR A 58 -0.24 3.48 13.78
N ASP A 59 -1.51 3.66 14.10
CA ASP A 59 -2.59 3.23 13.26
C ASP A 59 -2.86 4.27 12.17
N VAL A 60 -2.81 3.84 10.92
CA VAL A 60 -2.99 4.68 9.74
C VAL A 60 -4.19 4.17 8.95
N THR A 61 -5.14 5.07 8.65
CA THR A 61 -6.24 4.81 7.71
C THR A 61 -6.18 5.87 6.62
N LEU A 62 -6.16 5.43 5.36
CA LEU A 62 -5.98 6.29 4.19
C LEU A 62 -7.19 6.15 3.27
N ASN A 63 -7.80 7.28 2.89
CA ASN A 63 -8.89 7.31 1.93
C ASN A 63 -8.61 8.29 0.80
N PHE A 64 -8.86 7.85 -0.43
CA PHE A 64 -8.74 8.71 -1.61
C PHE A 64 -10.08 9.36 -1.92
N ARG A 65 -10.07 10.68 -2.10
CA ARG A 65 -11.27 11.45 -2.41
C ARG A 65 -11.85 11.02 -3.76
N GLY A 66 -13.17 10.98 -3.84
CA GLY A 66 -13.91 10.54 -5.03
C GLY A 66 -13.74 9.06 -5.35
N ASN A 67 -13.40 8.22 -4.34
CA ASN A 67 -13.23 6.78 -4.48
C ASN A 67 -12.24 6.38 -5.59
N LYS A 68 -11.22 7.20 -5.80
CA LYS A 68 -10.21 6.98 -6.83
C LYS A 68 -9.16 6.00 -6.33
N ASN A 69 -9.02 4.87 -7.01
CA ASN A 69 -7.93 3.94 -6.72
C ASN A 69 -6.65 4.41 -7.43
N PRO A 70 -5.59 4.78 -6.68
CA PRO A 70 -4.32 5.11 -7.30
C PRO A 70 -3.71 3.87 -7.95
N SER A 71 -3.27 4.03 -9.19
CA SER A 71 -2.45 3.03 -9.87
C SER A 71 -1.09 3.63 -10.20
N LEU A 72 -0.06 2.78 -10.27
CA LEU A 72 1.29 3.23 -10.60
C LEU A 72 1.32 3.98 -11.94
N LEU A 73 0.63 3.45 -12.96
CA LEU A 73 0.48 4.14 -14.24
C LEU A 73 -0.27 5.45 -14.11
N GLY A 74 -1.34 5.50 -13.32
CA GLY A 74 -2.07 6.73 -13.07
C GLY A 74 -1.15 7.82 -12.52
N ILE A 75 -0.30 7.48 -11.55
CA ILE A 75 0.69 8.40 -10.97
C ILE A 75 1.73 8.81 -12.01
N LEU A 76 2.27 7.86 -12.78
CA LEU A 76 3.26 8.14 -13.84
C LEU A 76 2.71 9.03 -14.95
N TYR A 77 1.42 8.90 -15.30
CA TYR A 77 0.73 9.78 -16.25
C TYR A 77 0.26 11.10 -15.64
N GLY A 78 0.64 11.41 -14.39
CA GLY A 78 0.30 12.68 -13.75
C GLY A 78 -1.16 12.80 -13.31
N LYS A 79 -1.89 11.68 -13.14
CA LYS A 79 -3.23 11.73 -12.54
C LYS A 79 -3.13 12.25 -11.12
N LYS A 80 -3.91 13.30 -10.83
CA LYS A 80 -4.00 13.88 -9.49
C LYS A 80 -4.83 12.98 -8.57
N TYR A 81 -4.23 12.60 -7.45
CA TYR A 81 -4.90 11.90 -6.34
C TYR A 81 -4.84 12.77 -5.10
N GLU A 82 -5.98 12.92 -4.43
CA GLU A 82 -6.06 13.56 -3.11
C GLU A 82 -6.45 12.49 -2.11
N ALA A 83 -5.65 12.37 -1.05
CA ALA A 83 -5.90 11.42 0.02
C ALA A 83 -6.03 12.17 1.34
N ASP A 84 -7.03 11.78 2.11
CA ASP A 84 -7.14 12.14 3.51
C ASP A 84 -6.57 10.95 4.32
N MET A 85 -5.85 11.26 5.40
CA MET A 85 -5.17 10.27 6.23
C MET A 85 -5.54 10.52 7.69
N CYS A 86 -6.10 9.50 8.35
CA CYS A 86 -6.34 9.49 9.77
C CYS A 86 -5.18 8.73 10.46
N LEU A 87 -4.58 9.36 11.47
CA LEU A 87 -3.46 8.81 12.24
C LEU A 87 -3.87 8.73 13.72
N ARG A 88 -3.78 7.55 14.31
CA ARG A 88 -3.98 7.32 15.75
C ARG A 88 -2.72 6.72 16.35
N ARG A 89 -2.27 7.21 17.50
CA ARG A 89 -1.07 6.72 18.17
C ARG A 89 -1.47 5.95 19.42
N PHE A 90 -0.98 4.73 19.55
CA PHE A 90 -1.17 3.88 20.71
C PHE A 90 0.20 3.57 21.33
N PRO A 91 0.48 4.03 22.56
CA PRO A 91 1.66 3.59 23.31
C PRO A 91 1.72 2.07 23.38
N LEU A 92 2.91 1.50 23.22
CA LEU A 92 3.06 0.05 23.18
C LEU A 92 2.76 -0.59 24.55
N GLU A 93 2.91 0.19 25.62
CA GLU A 93 2.61 -0.17 26.99
C GLU A 93 1.12 -0.46 27.22
N GLU A 94 0.23 0.20 26.47
CA GLU A 94 -1.23 0.03 26.56
C GLU A 94 -1.72 -1.23 25.84
N ILE A 95 -0.89 -1.84 24.99
CA ILE A 95 -1.26 -3.04 24.26
C ILE A 95 -1.02 -4.26 25.16
N PRO A 96 -1.96 -5.21 25.25
CA PRO A 96 -1.77 -6.41 26.06
C PRO A 96 -0.52 -7.21 25.68
N GLN A 97 0.07 -7.90 26.66
CA GLN A 97 1.23 -8.78 26.44
C GLN A 97 0.81 -10.20 26.02
N ASP A 98 -0.33 -10.66 26.54
CA ASP A 98 -0.87 -11.97 26.18
C ASP A 98 -1.29 -12.00 24.70
N GLU A 99 -1.00 -13.11 24.03
CA GLU A 99 -1.25 -13.26 22.60
C GLU A 99 -2.75 -13.16 22.28
N LYS A 100 -3.62 -13.74 23.12
CA LYS A 100 -5.07 -13.75 22.88
C LYS A 100 -5.65 -12.37 23.13
N GLU A 101 -5.21 -11.69 24.19
CA GLU A 101 -5.67 -10.32 24.48
C GLU A 101 -5.20 -9.33 23.40
N ALA A 102 -3.95 -9.43 22.93
CA ALA A 102 -3.44 -8.60 21.85
C ALA A 102 -4.17 -8.89 20.52
N ALA A 103 -4.54 -10.14 20.27
CA ALA A 103 -5.39 -10.52 19.13
C ALA A 103 -6.79 -9.89 19.22
N GLN A 104 -7.42 -9.91 20.40
CA GLN A 104 -8.71 -9.26 20.64
C GLN A 104 -8.63 -7.75 20.48
N TRP A 105 -7.56 -7.13 20.99
CA TRP A 105 -7.28 -5.71 20.80
C TRP A 105 -7.21 -5.34 19.30
N LEU A 106 -6.51 -6.15 18.50
CA LEU A 106 -6.44 -5.94 17.05
C LEU A 106 -7.80 -6.08 16.37
N HIS A 107 -8.61 -7.07 16.76
CA HIS A 107 -9.96 -7.22 16.24
C HIS A 107 -10.84 -6.01 16.57
N LYS A 108 -10.77 -5.50 17.81
CA LYS A 108 -11.48 -4.28 18.22
C LYS A 108 -11.01 -3.06 17.43
N LEU A 109 -9.70 -2.90 17.24
CA LEU A 109 -9.14 -1.81 16.42
C LEU A 109 -9.69 -1.83 14.99
N TYR A 110 -9.84 -3.02 14.40
CA TYR A 110 -10.42 -3.17 13.06
C TYR A 110 -11.92 -2.88 13.01
N GLN A 111 -12.67 -3.15 14.07
CA GLN A 111 -14.08 -2.71 14.16
C GLN A 111 -14.19 -1.18 14.21
N GLU A 112 -13.31 -0.52 14.96
CA GLU A 112 -13.24 0.95 15.00
C GLU A 112 -12.85 1.53 13.64
N LYS A 113 -11.90 0.91 12.93
CA LYS A 113 -11.54 1.29 11.56
C LYS A 113 -12.71 1.14 10.60
N ASP A 114 -13.50 0.09 10.75
CA ASP A 114 -14.67 -0.15 9.91
C ASP A 114 -15.73 0.93 10.10
N ALA A 115 -16.01 1.30 11.35
CA ALA A 115 -16.90 2.41 11.69
C ALA A 115 -16.36 3.78 11.22
N LEU A 116 -15.04 3.97 11.31
CA LEU A 116 -14.36 5.16 10.80
C LEU A 116 -14.51 5.27 9.28
N GLN A 117 -14.38 4.15 8.56
CA GLN A 117 -14.56 4.11 7.11
C GLN A 117 -16.01 4.40 6.72
N GLU A 118 -16.98 3.83 7.43
CA GLU A 118 -18.40 4.12 7.24
C GLU A 118 -18.68 5.62 7.42
N THR A 119 -18.14 6.21 8.49
CA THR A 119 -18.28 7.65 8.76
C THR A 119 -17.67 8.50 7.64
N TYR A 120 -16.50 8.10 7.14
CA TYR A 120 -15.84 8.79 6.04
C TYR A 120 -16.65 8.67 4.74
N ASN A 121 -17.24 7.51 4.45
CA ASN A 121 -18.09 7.33 3.26
C ASN A 121 -19.34 8.22 3.32
N GLN A 122 -19.89 8.44 4.51
CA GLN A 122 -21.08 9.28 4.70
C GLN A 122 -20.77 10.79 4.70
N LYS A 123 -19.69 11.21 5.38
CA LYS A 123 -19.37 12.64 5.59
C LYS A 123 -18.31 13.18 4.63
N GLY A 124 -17.53 12.32 3.99
CA GLY A 124 -16.41 12.67 3.12
C GLY A 124 -15.15 13.18 3.85
N VAL A 125 -15.13 13.16 5.18
CA VAL A 125 -14.01 13.63 6.01
C VAL A 125 -13.81 12.73 7.23
N PHE A 126 -12.56 12.62 7.68
CA PHE A 126 -12.27 11.95 8.96
C PHE A 126 -12.63 12.86 10.14
N PRO A 127 -13.01 12.27 11.29
CA PRO A 127 -13.21 13.02 12.53
C PRO A 127 -11.88 13.61 13.04
N GLY A 128 -11.95 14.81 13.62
CA GLY A 128 -10.82 15.51 14.23
C GLY A 128 -10.32 16.72 13.44
N GLU A 129 -9.32 17.38 13.98
CA GLU A 129 -8.73 18.59 13.39
C GLU A 129 -7.83 18.23 12.20
N PRO A 130 -8.06 18.84 11.01
CA PRO A 130 -7.25 18.56 9.84
C PRO A 130 -5.88 19.21 9.96
N PHE A 131 -4.84 18.39 10.03
CA PHE A 131 -3.46 18.87 9.95
C PHE A 131 -2.95 18.84 8.50
N ARG A 132 -2.58 20.01 7.97
CA ARG A 132 -1.95 20.13 6.64
C ARG A 132 -0.47 20.53 6.81
N PRO A 133 0.49 19.62 6.56
CA PRO A 133 1.89 19.98 6.65
C PRO A 133 2.24 21.01 5.57
N ALA A 134 3.03 22.02 5.94
CA ALA A 134 3.53 23.01 4.99
C ALA A 134 4.39 22.34 3.90
N ARG A 135 4.26 22.82 2.66
CA ARG A 135 5.07 22.34 1.54
C ARG A 135 6.53 22.72 1.77
N ARG A 136 7.43 21.74 1.70
CA ARG A 136 8.87 21.94 1.90
C ARG A 136 9.58 21.95 0.54
N PRO A 137 10.22 23.05 0.13
CA PRO A 137 10.91 23.13 -1.16
C PRO A 137 12.14 22.22 -1.22
N TRP A 138 12.75 21.92 -0.07
CA TRP A 138 13.94 21.07 0.05
C TRP A 138 13.75 19.68 -0.56
N THR A 139 12.55 19.10 -0.47
CA THR A 139 12.25 17.81 -1.08
C THR A 139 12.35 17.87 -2.61
N LEU A 140 11.85 18.95 -3.21
CA LEU A 140 11.93 19.17 -4.65
C LEU A 140 13.38 19.39 -5.09
N LEU A 141 14.12 20.24 -4.36
CA LEU A 141 15.53 20.50 -4.67
C LEU A 141 16.38 19.23 -4.59
N ASN A 142 16.19 18.43 -3.53
CA ASN A 142 16.88 17.15 -3.38
C ASN A 142 16.50 16.17 -4.52
N PHE A 143 15.22 16.09 -4.89
CA PHE A 143 14.78 15.27 -6.01
C PHE A 143 15.44 15.71 -7.33
N LEU A 144 15.44 17.01 -7.62
CA LEU A 144 16.06 17.56 -8.83
C LEU A 144 17.57 17.34 -8.88
N PHE A 145 18.25 17.48 -7.74
CA PHE A 145 19.68 17.18 -7.62
C PHE A 145 19.97 15.73 -8.00
N TRP A 146 19.31 14.76 -7.34
CA TRP A 146 19.54 13.33 -7.63
C TRP A 146 19.08 12.93 -9.02
N ALA A 147 17.97 13.48 -9.51
CA ALA A 147 17.51 13.27 -10.88
C ALA A 147 18.56 13.75 -11.88
N THR A 148 19.19 14.92 -11.65
CA THR A 148 20.24 15.44 -12.53
C THR A 148 21.49 14.57 -12.49
N VAL A 149 21.95 14.18 -11.31
CA VAL A 149 23.13 13.32 -11.14
C VAL A 149 22.93 11.97 -11.84
N LEU A 150 21.77 11.34 -11.67
CA LEU A 150 21.49 10.01 -12.23
C LEU A 150 21.15 10.06 -13.73
N LEU A 151 20.42 11.08 -14.19
CA LEU A 151 19.98 11.15 -15.58
C LEU A 151 21.03 11.77 -16.50
N SER A 152 21.93 12.62 -16.00
CA SER A 152 22.94 13.27 -16.85
C SER A 152 23.86 12.29 -17.62
N PRO A 153 24.43 11.21 -17.04
CA PRO A 153 25.22 10.25 -17.80
C PRO A 153 24.33 9.46 -18.79
N LEU A 154 23.09 9.16 -18.40
CA LEU A 154 22.14 8.46 -19.27
C LEU A 154 21.80 9.30 -20.49
N PHE A 155 21.48 10.58 -20.31
CA PHE A 155 21.21 11.50 -21.43
C PHE A 155 22.43 11.67 -22.33
N ARG A 156 23.64 11.80 -21.75
CA ARG A 156 24.88 11.88 -22.55
C ARG A 156 25.10 10.61 -23.38
N PHE A 157 24.85 9.43 -22.81
CA PHE A 157 24.94 8.17 -23.52
C PHE A 157 23.94 8.11 -24.68
N VAL A 158 22.67 8.43 -24.42
CA VAL A 158 21.62 8.43 -25.46
C VAL A 158 21.96 9.40 -26.58
N LEU A 159 22.35 10.65 -26.24
CA LEU A 159 22.78 11.64 -27.23
C LEU A 159 24.00 11.15 -28.02
N GLY A 160 24.96 10.50 -27.37
CA GLY A 160 26.14 9.91 -28.03
C GLY A 160 25.77 8.81 -29.02
N VAL A 161 24.80 7.95 -28.71
CA VAL A 161 24.29 6.91 -29.63
C VAL A 161 23.69 7.55 -30.87
N PHE A 162 22.85 8.57 -30.73
CA PHE A 162 22.25 9.26 -31.88
C PHE A 162 23.27 10.10 -32.66
N ALA A 163 24.19 10.78 -31.97
CA ALA A 163 25.26 11.56 -32.59
C ALA A 163 26.28 10.70 -33.33
N SER A 164 26.41 9.41 -33.00
CA SER A 164 27.29 8.48 -33.72
C SER A 164 26.90 8.29 -35.18
N GLY A 165 25.64 8.58 -35.56
CA GLY A 165 25.11 8.39 -36.91
C GLY A 165 25.05 6.94 -37.38
N SER A 166 25.45 5.97 -36.54
CA SER A 166 25.50 4.55 -36.89
C SER A 166 24.09 3.94 -36.83
N PRO A 167 23.53 3.48 -37.98
CA PRO A 167 22.19 2.89 -38.00
C PRO A 167 22.10 1.64 -37.13
N LEU A 168 23.17 0.85 -37.04
CA LEU A 168 23.22 -0.37 -36.24
C LEU A 168 23.13 -0.07 -34.74
N LEU A 169 23.86 0.93 -34.25
CA LEU A 169 23.82 1.32 -32.83
C LEU A 169 22.45 1.91 -32.46
N ILE A 170 21.86 2.71 -33.34
CA ILE A 170 20.53 3.29 -33.12
C ILE A 170 19.46 2.20 -33.10
N LEU A 171 19.47 1.27 -34.06
CA LEU A 171 18.49 0.17 -34.13
C LEU A 171 18.60 -0.78 -32.92
N THR A 172 19.83 -1.13 -32.52
CA THR A 172 20.05 -1.98 -31.34
C THR A 172 19.60 -1.29 -30.06
N PHE A 173 19.89 0.01 -29.91
CA PHE A 173 19.40 0.80 -28.78
C PHE A 173 17.87 0.90 -28.74
N LEU A 174 17.22 1.22 -29.86
CA LEU A 174 15.75 1.28 -29.96
C LEU A 174 15.10 -0.08 -29.67
N GLY A 175 15.69 -1.17 -30.18
CA GLY A 175 15.24 -2.53 -29.88
C GLY A 175 15.34 -2.86 -28.38
N PHE A 176 16.45 -2.50 -27.74
CA PHE A 176 16.63 -2.66 -26.30
C PHE A 176 15.61 -1.85 -25.49
N VAL A 177 15.41 -0.57 -25.83
CA VAL A 177 14.42 0.30 -25.16
C VAL A 177 13.00 -0.26 -25.34
N GLY A 178 12.67 -0.76 -26.54
CA GLY A 178 11.39 -1.40 -26.81
C GLY A 178 11.16 -2.65 -25.96
N ALA A 179 12.16 -3.54 -25.88
CA ALA A 179 12.11 -4.75 -25.05
C ALA A 179 11.98 -4.41 -23.56
N ALA A 180 12.77 -3.45 -23.07
CA ALA A 180 12.70 -2.98 -21.68
C ALA A 180 11.33 -2.38 -21.35
N SER A 181 10.78 -1.54 -22.24
CA SER A 181 9.44 -0.95 -22.11
C SER A 181 8.35 -2.02 -22.06
N PHE A 182 8.43 -3.04 -22.92
CA PHE A 182 7.51 -4.18 -22.88
C PHE A 182 7.61 -4.94 -21.56
N GLY A 183 8.83 -5.21 -21.08
CA GLY A 183 9.08 -5.87 -19.80
C GLY A 183 8.47 -5.09 -18.63
N VAL A 184 8.72 -3.78 -18.56
CA VAL A 184 8.15 -2.90 -17.52
C VAL A 184 6.63 -2.90 -17.56
N ARG A 185 6.01 -2.77 -18.75
CA ARG A 185 4.55 -2.82 -18.89
C ARG A 185 3.98 -4.16 -18.42
N ARG A 186 4.66 -5.27 -18.70
CA ARG A 186 4.25 -6.61 -18.23
C ARG A 186 4.34 -6.71 -16.71
N LEU A 187 5.43 -6.22 -16.11
CA LEU A 187 5.60 -6.18 -14.65
C LEU A 187 4.53 -5.33 -13.97
N ILE A 188 4.22 -4.16 -14.52
CA ILE A 188 3.14 -3.30 -14.04
C ILE A 188 1.80 -4.04 -14.12
N GLY A 189 1.53 -4.77 -15.19
CA GLY A 189 0.33 -5.59 -15.33
C GLY A 189 0.17 -6.66 -14.24
N VAL A 190 1.27 -7.17 -13.66
CA VAL A 190 1.24 -8.11 -12.52
C VAL A 190 0.87 -7.40 -11.21
N THR A 191 1.06 -6.08 -11.12
CA THR A 191 0.73 -5.30 -9.91
C THR A 191 -0.73 -4.84 -9.83
N GLU A 192 -1.53 -5.11 -10.86
CA GLU A 192 -2.97 -4.82 -10.88
C GLU A 192 -3.73 -5.66 -9.87
N ILE A 193 -4.72 -5.05 -9.21
CA ILE A 193 -5.48 -5.67 -8.12
C ILE A 193 -6.21 -6.95 -8.59
N GLU A 194 -6.70 -6.95 -9.83
CA GLU A 194 -7.44 -8.08 -10.42
C GLU A 194 -6.57 -9.33 -10.65
N LYS A 195 -5.24 -9.16 -10.78
CA LYS A 195 -4.28 -10.26 -10.96
C LYS A 195 -3.53 -10.63 -9.68
N GLY A 196 -3.96 -10.08 -8.54
CA GLY A 196 -3.33 -10.34 -7.25
C GLY A 196 -3.50 -11.79 -6.78
N SER A 197 -2.73 -12.16 -5.74
CA SER A 197 -2.70 -13.51 -5.16
C SER A 197 -4.09 -14.15 -4.96
N SER A 198 -4.22 -15.41 -5.37
CA SER A 198 -5.41 -16.27 -5.20
C SER A 198 -5.66 -16.70 -3.75
N TYR A 199 -4.88 -16.19 -2.80
CA TYR A 199 -4.93 -16.61 -1.40
C TYR A 199 -6.36 -16.51 -0.82
N GLY A 200 -6.85 -17.64 -0.30
CA GLY A 200 -8.19 -17.79 0.27
C GLY A 200 -9.27 -18.17 -0.74
N ASN A 201 -8.99 -18.22 -2.05
CA ASN A 201 -9.97 -18.58 -3.06
C ASN A 201 -10.14 -20.11 -3.12
N GLN A 202 -11.24 -20.64 -2.59
CA GLN A 202 -11.52 -22.08 -2.62
C GLN A 202 -11.73 -22.62 -4.04
N GLU A 203 -12.09 -21.77 -5.02
CA GLU A 203 -12.21 -22.16 -6.43
C GLU A 203 -10.87 -22.57 -7.05
N PHE A 204 -9.74 -22.03 -6.59
CA PHE A 204 -8.41 -22.42 -7.08
C PHE A 204 -7.95 -23.77 -6.53
N LYS A 205 -8.38 -24.15 -5.32
CA LYS A 205 -8.07 -25.47 -4.71
C LYS A 205 -8.76 -26.64 -5.41
N LYS A 206 -9.76 -26.40 -6.26
CA LYS A 206 -10.45 -27.44 -7.03
C LYS A 206 -9.86 -27.66 -8.44
N LYS A 207 -8.82 -26.90 -8.82
CA LYS A 207 -8.20 -26.94 -10.15
C LYS A 207 -6.75 -27.46 -10.16
N GLU A 208 -6.23 -27.87 -9.01
CA GLU A 208 -5.01 -28.69 -8.89
C GLU A 208 -5.41 -30.12 -8.50
#